data_AF-A4CYF6-F1
#
_entry.id   AF-A4CYF6-F1
#
_cell.length_a   1.000
_cell.length_b   1.000
_cell.length_c   1.000
_cell.angle_alpha   90.00
_cell.angle_beta   90.00
_cell.angle_gamma   90.00
#
_symmetry.space_group_name_H-M   'P 1'
#
loop_
_entity.id
_entity.type
_entity.pdbx_description
1 polymer ?
#
loop_
_entity_poly.entity_id
_entity_poly.type
_entity_poly.pdbx_seq_one_letter_code
_entity_poly.pdbx_strand_id
1 'polypeptide(L)'
;MNGLANKATGDVLELANDDLFLYPGCVDGTIAVLANQPNVALVGARLRDKNGLLTQAEIQFDSQDSSYHPLDRLVESSKPRSSPRSPLAAVTGALQWIRRGAF
;
A
#
# COMPACT_ATOMS: atom_id res chain seq x y z
N MET A 1 2.29 -11.55 -13.22
CA MET A 1 2.40 -10.10 -12.95
C MET A 1 3.32 -9.40 -13.96
N ASN A 2 4.58 -9.84 -14.12
CA ASN A 2 5.59 -9.14 -14.96
C ASN A 2 5.20 -8.97 -16.44
N GLY A 3 4.56 -9.97 -17.06
CA GLY A 3 4.16 -9.87 -18.47
C GLY A 3 3.07 -8.83 -18.76
N LEU A 4 2.23 -8.49 -17.76
CA LEU A 4 1.19 -7.46 -17.88
C LEU A 4 1.74 -6.07 -17.61
N ALA A 5 2.68 -5.94 -16.67
CA ALA A 5 3.38 -4.68 -16.40
C ALA A 5 4.06 -4.13 -17.68
N ASN A 6 4.65 -5.02 -18.49
CA ASN A 6 5.26 -4.66 -19.77
C ASN A 6 4.26 -4.13 -20.82
N LYS A 7 2.98 -4.48 -20.69
CA LYS A 7 1.92 -4.03 -21.60
C LYS A 7 1.24 -2.73 -21.15
N ALA A 8 1.32 -2.40 -19.86
CA ALA A 8 0.83 -1.14 -19.36
C ALA A 8 1.63 0.01 -19.98
N THR A 9 1.04 1.19 -20.13
CA THR A 9 1.69 2.39 -20.70
C THR A 9 1.80 3.57 -19.72
N GLY A 10 1.13 3.50 -18.57
CA GLY A 10 1.17 4.57 -17.57
C GLY A 10 2.52 4.70 -16.85
N ASP A 11 2.83 5.90 -16.37
CA ASP A 11 4.07 6.20 -15.62
C ASP A 11 4.11 5.54 -14.23
N VAL A 12 2.93 5.24 -13.69
CA VAL A 12 2.72 4.52 -12.44
C VAL A 12 2.00 3.22 -12.74
N LEU A 13 2.50 2.12 -12.17
CA LEU A 13 1.85 0.82 -12.20
C LEU A 13 1.05 0.63 -10.91
N GLU A 14 -0.24 0.35 -11.05
CA GLU A 14 -1.08 -0.14 -9.97
C GLU A 14 -1.09 -1.66 -10.00
N LEU A 15 -0.70 -2.26 -8.88
CA LEU A 15 -0.79 -3.69 -8.65
C LEU A 15 -1.87 -3.90 -7.59
N ALA A 16 -2.98 -4.49 -8.02
CA ALA A 16 -4.19 -4.63 -7.24
C ALA A 16 -4.71 -6.06 -7.35
N ASN A 17 -5.19 -6.61 -6.23
CA ASN A 17 -6.04 -7.79 -6.25
C ASN A 17 -7.40 -7.45 -6.86
N ASP A 18 -8.09 -8.49 -7.34
CA ASP A 18 -9.39 -8.40 -8.03
C ASP A 18 -10.59 -8.27 -7.09
N ASP A 19 -10.38 -8.35 -5.76
CA ASP A 19 -11.41 -8.32 -4.73
C ASP A 19 -11.46 -7.00 -3.93
N LEU A 20 -10.84 -5.95 -4.45
CA LEU A 20 -10.70 -4.67 -3.76
C LEU A 20 -11.81 -3.68 -4.06
N PHE A 21 -12.20 -2.92 -3.03
CA PHE A 21 -13.03 -1.74 -3.16
C PHE A 21 -12.20 -0.50 -2.83
N LEU A 22 -11.99 0.35 -3.83
CA LEU A 22 -11.22 1.58 -3.69
C LEU A 22 -12.04 2.68 -3.02
N TYR A 23 -11.44 3.36 -2.05
CA TYR A 23 -12.04 4.54 -1.46
C TYR A 23 -11.86 5.75 -2.40
N PRO A 24 -12.86 6.64 -2.53
CA PRO A 24 -12.72 7.84 -3.35
C PRO A 24 -11.46 8.65 -3.00
N GLY A 25 -10.69 9.02 -4.03
CA GLY A 25 -9.45 9.78 -3.90
C GLY A 25 -8.20 8.98 -3.52
N CYS A 26 -8.29 7.65 -3.37
CA CYS A 26 -7.09 6.84 -3.05
C CYS A 26 -6.04 6.86 -4.16
N VAL A 27 -6.48 6.84 -5.43
CA VAL A 27 -5.60 6.88 -6.60
C VAL A 27 -4.95 8.25 -6.71
N ASP A 28 -5.74 9.34 -6.68
CA ASP A 28 -5.24 10.71 -6.78
C ASP A 28 -4.24 11.05 -5.68
N GLY A 29 -4.55 10.67 -4.43
CA GLY A 29 -3.67 10.87 -3.30
C GLY A 29 -2.34 10.13 -3.46
N THR A 30 -2.37 8.92 -4.01
CA THR A 30 -1.16 8.13 -4.26
C THR A 30 -0.31 8.70 -5.38
N ILE A 31 -0.93 9.09 -6.50
CA ILE A 31 -0.23 9.78 -7.59
C ILE A 31 0.40 11.07 -7.07
N ALA A 32 -0.29 11.84 -6.24
CA ALA A 32 0.26 13.05 -5.64
C ALA A 32 1.47 12.76 -4.72
N VAL A 33 1.48 11.66 -3.96
CA VAL A 33 2.65 11.23 -3.18
C VAL A 33 3.82 10.89 -4.11
N LEU A 34 3.59 10.06 -5.14
CA LEU A 34 4.61 9.66 -6.10
C LEU A 34 5.09 10.83 -6.98
N ALA A 35 4.29 11.87 -7.19
CA ALA A 35 4.73 13.06 -7.93
C ALA A 35 5.58 13.99 -7.06
N ASN A 36 5.17 14.20 -5.80
CA ASN A 36 5.77 15.22 -4.94
C ASN A 36 6.90 14.70 -4.04
N GLN A 37 7.07 13.38 -3.90
CA GLN A 37 8.07 12.78 -3.03
C GLN A 37 9.02 11.89 -3.86
N PRO A 38 10.10 12.43 -4.45
CA PRO A 38 10.99 11.68 -5.35
C PRO A 38 11.60 10.44 -4.68
N ASN A 39 11.85 10.50 -3.37
CA ASN A 39 12.43 9.41 -2.58
C ASN A 39 11.45 8.25 -2.29
N VAL A 40 10.17 8.39 -2.63
CA VAL A 40 9.15 7.33 -2.44
C VAL A 40 8.99 6.58 -3.75
N ALA A 41 9.57 5.38 -3.86
CA ALA A 41 9.45 4.55 -5.07
C ALA A 41 8.12 3.77 -5.14
N LEU A 42 7.55 3.45 -3.98
CA LEU A 42 6.42 2.55 -3.80
C LEU A 42 5.48 3.11 -2.74
N VAL A 43 4.18 3.04 -2.99
CA VAL A 43 3.13 3.40 -2.03
C VAL A 43 2.22 2.19 -1.86
N GLY A 44 2.06 1.72 -0.62
CA GLY A 44 1.09 0.69 -0.25
C GLY A 44 -0.23 1.30 0.19
N ALA A 45 -1.31 0.51 0.09
CA ALA A 45 -2.61 0.91 0.60
C ALA A 45 -2.82 0.49 2.06
N ARG A 46 -3.72 1.23 2.72
CA ARG A 46 -4.34 0.78 3.97
C ARG A 46 -5.62 0.03 3.64
N LEU A 47 -5.67 -1.25 3.97
CA LEU A 47 -6.84 -2.10 3.80
C LEU A 47 -7.66 -2.20 5.08
N ARG A 48 -8.96 -2.38 4.91
CA ARG A 48 -9.90 -2.59 6.01
C ARG A 48 -10.87 -3.69 5.68
N ASP A 49 -11.39 -4.35 6.70
CA ASP A 49 -12.49 -5.27 6.55
C ASP A 49 -13.83 -4.55 6.39
N LYS A 50 -14.89 -5.34 6.19
CA LYS A 50 -16.28 -4.84 6.09
C LYS A 50 -16.79 -4.15 7.36
N ASN A 51 -16.16 -4.39 8.52
CA ASN A 51 -16.51 -3.75 9.78
C ASN A 51 -15.73 -2.44 9.99
N GLY A 52 -14.88 -2.05 9.02
CA GLY A 52 -14.06 -0.85 9.09
C GLY A 52 -12.78 -1.02 9.92
N LEU A 53 -12.47 -2.24 10.36
CA LEU A 53 -11.25 -2.55 11.10
C LEU A 53 -10.07 -2.64 10.16
N LEU A 54 -8.93 -2.13 10.60
CA LEU A 54 -7.67 -2.20 9.86
C LEU A 54 -7.27 -3.66 9.68
N THR A 55 -6.98 -4.07 8.44
CA THR A 55 -6.44 -5.40 8.16
C THR A 55 -4.99 -5.34 7.73
N GLN A 56 -4.63 -4.33 6.92
CA GLN A 56 -3.26 -4.14 6.42
C GLN A 56 -2.94 -2.65 6.33
N ALA A 57 -1.80 -2.24 6.87
CA ALA A 57 -1.26 -0.87 6.75
C ALA A 57 0.26 -0.87 6.62
N GLU A 58 0.90 -1.80 7.32
CA GLU A 58 2.33 -2.06 7.25
C GLU A 58 2.56 -3.56 7.39
N ILE A 59 3.75 -3.99 6.99
CA ILE A 59 4.28 -5.30 7.30
C ILE A 59 5.53 -5.09 8.16
N GLN A 60 5.57 -5.77 9.29
CA GLN A 60 6.75 -5.89 10.14
C GLN A 60 7.24 -7.35 10.12
N PHE A 61 8.46 -7.55 10.61
CA PHE A 61 9.09 -8.86 10.69
C PHE A 61 9.50 -9.11 12.14
N ASP A 62 9.25 -10.31 12.62
CA ASP A 62 9.69 -10.72 13.96
C ASP A 62 11.16 -11.14 13.94
N SER A 63 11.69 -11.60 15.08
CA SER A 63 13.08 -12.06 15.16
C SER A 63 13.38 -13.36 14.39
N GLN A 64 12.37 -13.96 13.76
CA GLN A 64 12.48 -15.14 12.91
C GLN A 64 12.22 -14.79 11.43
N ASP A 65 12.27 -13.50 11.07
CA ASP A 65 11.96 -12.98 9.74
C ASP A 65 10.55 -13.34 9.24
N SER A 66 9.62 -13.66 10.16
CA SER A 66 8.24 -13.93 9.81
C SER A 66 7.46 -12.63 9.69
N SER A 67 6.77 -12.45 8.56
CA SER A 67 5.97 -11.26 8.32
C SER A 67 4.67 -11.27 9.12
N TYR A 68 4.28 -10.11 9.63
CA TYR A 68 2.99 -9.92 10.28
C TYR A 68 2.43 -8.52 10.02
N HIS A 69 1.10 -8.38 10.16
CA HIS A 69 0.40 -7.11 10.09
C HIS A 69 0.15 -6.58 11.49
N PRO A 70 0.88 -5.54 11.92
CA PRO A 70 0.64 -4.94 13.22
C PRO A 70 -0.76 -4.36 13.26
N LEU A 71 -1.50 -4.67 14.32
CA LEU A 71 -2.86 -4.18 14.56
C LEU A 71 -3.95 -4.79 13.65
N ASP A 72 -3.70 -5.94 13.01
CA ASP A 72 -4.73 -6.66 12.23
C ASP A 72 -5.99 -6.89 13.07
N ARG A 73 -7.09 -6.29 12.64
CA ARG A 73 -8.41 -6.27 13.29
C ARG A 73 -8.44 -5.75 14.72
N LEU A 74 -7.39 -5.04 15.17
CA LEU A 74 -7.32 -4.49 16.54
C LEU A 74 -7.76 -3.02 16.63
N VAL A 75 -7.75 -2.30 15.51
CA VAL A 75 -8.08 -0.86 15.48
C VAL A 75 -8.98 -0.51 14.30
N GLU A 76 -9.77 0.54 14.45
CA GLU A 76 -10.51 1.12 13.33
C GLU A 76 -9.55 1.73 12.31
N SER A 77 -9.81 1.46 11.03
CA SER A 77 -9.02 2.04 9.94
C SER A 77 -9.10 3.57 9.93
N SER A 78 -10.22 4.20 10.32
CA SER A 78 -10.39 5.65 10.34
C SER A 78 -9.46 6.37 11.32
N LYS A 79 -9.00 5.69 12.38
CA LYS A 79 -8.20 6.33 13.42
C LYS A 79 -6.81 6.68 12.85
N PRO A 80 -6.38 7.94 12.93
CA PRO A 80 -5.04 8.33 12.51
C PRO A 80 -4.03 7.60 13.40
N ARG A 81 -3.07 6.90 12.79
CA ARG A 81 -1.94 6.34 13.53
C ARG A 81 -1.12 7.49 14.11
N SER A 82 -0.81 7.39 15.40
CA SER A 82 0.17 8.24 16.09
C SER A 82 1.60 7.72 15.88
N SER A 83 2.05 7.49 14.64
CA SER A 83 3.45 7.15 14.30
C SER A 83 3.62 7.02 12.77
N PRO A 84 4.79 7.38 12.19
CA PRO A 84 4.89 8.50 11.26
C PRO A 84 4.88 8.12 9.78
N ARG A 85 4.95 9.17 8.95
CA ARG A 85 5.52 9.22 7.58
C ARG A 85 6.97 8.70 7.51
N SER A 86 7.29 7.59 8.18
CA SER A 86 8.60 6.93 8.23
C SER A 86 8.63 5.83 7.18
N PRO A 87 9.81 5.46 6.63
CA PRO A 87 9.89 4.33 5.71
C PRO A 87 9.33 3.06 6.38
N LEU A 88 8.36 2.44 5.70
CA LEU A 88 7.81 1.15 6.09
C LEU A 88 8.79 0.05 5.69
N ALA A 89 8.94 -0.99 6.52
CA ALA A 89 9.81 -2.12 6.22
C ALA A 89 9.32 -2.87 4.96
N ALA A 90 8.01 -3.07 4.84
CA ALA A 90 7.37 -3.62 3.66
C ALA A 90 5.91 -3.17 3.56
N VAL A 91 5.36 -3.25 2.34
CA VAL A 91 3.94 -3.05 2.05
C VAL A 91 3.34 -4.35 1.52
N THR A 92 2.05 -4.52 1.73
CA THR A 92 1.30 -5.66 1.18
C THR A 92 1.20 -5.56 -0.34
N GLY A 93 1.35 -6.69 -1.02
CA GLY A 93 1.14 -6.80 -2.46
C GLY A 93 -0.33 -6.77 -2.88
N ALA A 94 -1.26 -6.71 -1.91
CA ALA A 94 -2.69 -6.67 -2.19
C ALA A 94 -3.10 -5.40 -2.95
N LEU A 95 -2.57 -4.23 -2.56
CA LEU A 95 -2.74 -2.99 -3.31
C LEU A 95 -1.54 -2.07 -3.12
N GLN A 96 -0.85 -1.79 -4.22
CA GLN A 96 0.34 -0.96 -4.24
C GLN A 96 0.49 -0.21 -5.58
N TRP A 97 1.15 0.94 -5.52
CA TRP A 97 1.51 1.75 -6.67
C TRP A 97 3.01 1.97 -6.71
N ILE A 98 3.62 1.68 -7.86
CA ILE A 98 5.06 1.80 -8.08
C ILE A 98 5.33 2.62 -9.33
N ARG A 99 6.36 3.48 -9.30
CA ARG A 99 6.81 4.15 -10.53
C ARG A 99 7.30 3.08 -11.50
N ARG A 100 6.94 3.19 -12.79
CA ARG A 100 7.37 2.23 -13.81
C ARG A 100 8.89 2.05 -13.83
N GLY A 101 9.66 3.13 -13.72
CA GLY A 101 11.13 3.05 -13.71
C GLY A 101 11.74 2.37 -12.47
N ALA A 102 10.93 2.06 -11.46
CA ALA A 102 11.34 1.37 -10.24
C ALA A 102 10.82 -0.09 -10.17
N PHE A 103 10.04 -0.53 -11.16
CA PHE A 103 9.54 -1.91 -11.31
C PHE A 103 10.40 -2.67 -12.31
#